data_AF-A0A8T1X909-F1
#
_entry.id   AF-A0A8T1X909-F1
#
_cell.length_a   1.000
_cell.length_b   1.000
_cell.length_c   1.000
_cell.angle_alpha   90.00
_cell.angle_beta   90.00
_cell.angle_gamma   90.00
#
_symmetry.space_group_name_H-M   'P 1'
#
loop_
_entity.id
_entity.type
_entity.pdbx_description
1 polymer ?
#
loop_
_entity_poly.entity_id
_entity_poly.type
_entity_poly.pdbx_seq_one_letter_code
_entity_poly.pdbx_strand_id
1 'polypeptide(L)'
;MLARRRSSRLDEARQAVEQQVEDAFQQSLRADSSDTALLRRKSFGYLPPNLPPTDDNLRVAKQVIQDVYSLQERYDRQHAIENVACAVAMTGVSLVILDNEYFEDLDSKLVLRVANSALTSILLGLICWRFVVERNILIRRNVLPPNAAVIGMPKQLLQLVIELSICAIFVPPGTSGSFTVREWKFYIDTETNSASNGQKTSCGAPFIVDKGNCYLEYSYPFEVLGLLSLLRLYMIPRVIRNLSSVARYCYMLN
;
A
#
# COMPACT_ATOMS: atom_id res chain seq x y z
N MET A 1 11.57 19.99 2.82
CA MET A 1 12.90 20.43 2.32
C MET A 1 13.65 19.36 1.52
N LEU A 2 13.50 18.05 1.79
CA LEU A 2 14.19 16.98 1.05
C LEU A 2 13.81 16.86 -0.44
N ALA A 3 12.55 17.09 -0.81
CA ALA A 3 12.09 17.01 -2.21
C ALA A 3 12.75 18.06 -3.12
N ARG A 4 12.98 19.28 -2.61
CA ARG A 4 13.57 20.41 -3.38
C ARG A 4 15.06 20.21 -3.68
N ARG A 5 15.80 19.53 -2.78
CA ARG A 5 17.19 19.14 -3.04
C ARG A 5 17.30 17.95 -4.01
N ARG A 6 16.27 17.10 -4.06
CA ARG A 6 16.25 15.93 -4.96
C ARG A 6 15.93 16.31 -6.40
N SER A 7 15.03 17.26 -6.63
CA SER A 7 14.74 17.78 -7.98
C SER A 7 15.99 18.42 -8.60
N SER A 8 16.72 19.24 -7.83
CA SER A 8 17.96 19.87 -8.28
C SER A 8 19.04 18.89 -8.74
N ARG A 9 19.21 17.76 -8.05
CA ARG A 9 20.16 16.70 -8.48
C ARG A 9 19.68 15.93 -9.70
N LEU A 10 18.36 15.82 -9.88
CA LEU A 10 17.76 15.18 -11.04
C LEU A 10 17.92 16.08 -12.28
N ASP A 11 17.75 17.40 -12.12
CA ASP A 11 17.95 18.39 -13.18
C ASP A 11 19.42 18.44 -13.62
N GLU A 12 20.36 18.34 -12.66
CA GLU A 12 21.80 18.28 -12.92
C GLU A 12 22.19 16.97 -13.64
N ALA A 13 21.63 15.83 -13.22
CA ALA A 13 21.82 14.55 -13.91
C ALA A 13 21.20 14.57 -15.32
N ARG A 14 20.05 15.23 -15.50
CA ARG A 14 19.42 15.44 -16.80
C ARG A 14 20.32 16.24 -17.73
N GLN A 15 20.84 17.37 -17.27
CA GLN A 15 21.75 18.21 -18.05
C GLN A 15 23.03 17.46 -18.43
N ALA A 16 23.61 16.68 -17.50
CA ALA A 16 24.79 15.87 -17.77
C ALA A 16 24.54 14.78 -18.83
N VAL A 17 23.35 14.15 -18.80
CA VAL A 17 22.97 13.14 -19.80
C VAL A 17 22.64 13.77 -21.16
N GLU A 18 21.92 14.89 -21.18
CA GLU A 18 21.66 15.65 -22.41
C GLU A 18 22.97 16.08 -23.07
N GLN A 19 23.92 16.59 -22.26
CA GLN A 19 25.24 17.00 -22.72
C GLN A 19 26.08 15.81 -23.20
N GLN A 20 26.05 14.66 -22.50
CA GLN A 20 26.70 13.43 -22.98
C GLN A 20 26.14 12.94 -24.31
N VAL A 21 24.83 13.03 -24.52
CA VAL A 21 24.18 12.63 -25.78
C VAL A 21 24.58 13.59 -26.90
N GLU A 22 24.65 14.89 -26.61
CA GLU A 22 25.05 15.93 -27.57
C GLU A 22 26.54 15.81 -27.93
N ASP A 23 27.40 15.54 -26.96
CA ASP A 23 28.83 15.27 -27.16
C ASP A 23 29.03 13.99 -27.97
N ALA A 24 28.33 12.89 -27.64
CA ALA A 24 28.40 11.65 -28.40
C ALA A 24 27.87 11.81 -29.84
N PHE A 25 26.85 12.64 -30.04
CA PHE A 25 26.32 12.98 -31.36
C PHE A 25 27.33 13.79 -32.18
N GLN A 26 27.94 14.83 -31.60
CA GLN A 26 29.00 15.60 -32.26
C GLN A 26 30.23 14.75 -32.57
N GLN A 27 30.59 13.82 -31.69
CA GLN A 27 31.71 12.91 -31.89
C GLN A 27 31.40 11.90 -33.00
N SER A 28 30.15 11.48 -33.16
CA SER A 28 29.71 10.65 -34.30
C SER A 28 29.73 11.41 -35.63
N LEU A 29 29.34 12.69 -35.65
CA LEU A 29 29.41 13.55 -36.84
C LEU A 29 30.86 13.81 -37.28
N ARG A 30 31.80 13.87 -36.34
CA ARG A 30 33.23 14.04 -36.62
C ARG A 30 33.92 12.73 -37.03
N ALA A 31 33.33 11.58 -36.74
CA ALA A 31 33.93 10.26 -36.93
C ALA A 31 33.50 9.56 -38.24
N ASP A 32 33.22 10.33 -39.29
CA ASP A 32 32.95 9.82 -40.64
C ASP A 32 34.21 9.32 -41.38
N SER A 33 35.30 9.05 -40.66
CA SER A 33 36.47 8.35 -41.15
C SER A 33 36.76 7.13 -40.26
N SER A 34 36.30 5.97 -40.73
CA SER A 34 36.79 4.61 -40.44
C SER A 34 37.33 4.29 -39.04
N ASP A 35 36.69 3.31 -38.38
CA ASP A 35 37.19 2.50 -37.23
C ASP A 35 36.58 2.75 -35.83
N THR A 36 35.26 2.94 -35.73
CA THR A 36 34.59 3.09 -34.42
C THR A 36 33.50 2.05 -34.11
N ALA A 37 33.63 0.82 -34.63
CA ALA A 37 32.74 -0.28 -34.24
C ALA A 37 32.94 -0.75 -32.78
N LEU A 38 34.10 -0.47 -32.17
CA LEU A 38 34.49 -1.03 -30.86
C LEU A 38 34.18 -0.15 -29.64
N LEU A 39 34.01 1.17 -29.81
CA LEU A 39 33.63 2.08 -28.70
C LEU A 39 32.11 2.26 -28.56
N ARG A 40 31.33 1.78 -29.54
CA ARG A 40 29.85 1.87 -29.58
C ARG A 40 29.14 1.07 -28.48
N ARG A 41 29.84 0.15 -27.82
CA ARG A 41 29.24 -0.84 -26.90
C ARG A 41 28.96 -0.32 -25.48
N LYS A 42 29.45 0.87 -25.09
CA LYS A 42 29.30 1.37 -23.70
C LYS A 42 28.37 2.57 -23.50
N SER A 43 27.98 3.30 -24.54
CA SER A 43 27.13 4.51 -24.40
C SER A 43 25.69 4.37 -24.96
N PHE A 44 25.36 3.28 -25.66
CA PHE A 44 24.10 3.11 -26.39
C PHE A 44 23.03 2.32 -25.61
N GLY A 45 22.73 2.72 -24.37
CA GLY A 45 21.60 2.15 -23.62
C GLY A 45 20.22 2.68 -24.07
N TYR A 46 20.19 3.85 -24.72
CA TYR A 46 18.95 4.63 -24.94
C TYR A 46 18.69 5.02 -26.40
N LEU A 47 19.58 4.66 -27.32
CA LEU A 47 19.46 4.98 -28.74
C LEU A 47 19.36 3.68 -29.55
N PRO A 48 18.37 3.54 -30.46
CA PRO A 48 18.29 2.36 -31.30
C PRO A 48 19.56 2.24 -32.15
N PRO A 49 20.21 1.08 -32.21
CA PRO A 49 21.60 0.94 -32.67
C PRO A 49 21.85 1.24 -34.16
N ASN A 50 20.81 1.53 -34.95
CA ASN A 50 20.86 1.54 -36.41
C ASN A 50 20.29 2.80 -37.09
N LEU A 51 20.07 3.92 -36.38
CA LEU A 51 19.57 5.13 -37.04
C LEU A 51 20.69 6.08 -37.49
N PRO A 52 20.59 6.66 -38.70
CA PRO A 52 21.52 7.68 -39.20
C PRO A 52 21.47 8.94 -38.31
N PRO A 53 22.57 9.68 -38.15
CA PRO A 53 22.60 10.91 -37.35
C PRO A 53 21.89 12.04 -38.11
N THR A 54 20.57 12.13 -37.93
CA THR A 54 19.73 13.21 -38.49
C THR A 54 19.18 14.03 -37.32
N ASP A 55 18.97 15.34 -37.50
CA ASP A 55 18.43 16.23 -36.45
C ASP A 55 17.10 15.72 -35.86
N ASP A 56 16.30 15.04 -36.69
CA ASP A 56 15.06 14.37 -36.26
C ASP A 56 15.31 13.28 -35.20
N ASN A 57 16.44 12.56 -35.28
CA ASN A 57 16.77 11.48 -34.35
C ASN A 57 17.30 12.03 -33.02
N LEU A 58 17.99 13.17 -33.02
CA LEU A 58 18.36 13.88 -31.80
C LEU A 58 17.12 14.41 -31.08
N ARG A 59 16.14 14.93 -31.83
CA ARG A 59 14.87 15.40 -31.29
C ARG A 59 14.07 14.26 -30.66
N VAL A 60 13.99 13.11 -31.34
CA VAL A 60 13.36 11.89 -30.81
C VAL A 60 14.07 11.41 -29.55
N ALA A 61 15.41 11.41 -29.52
CA ALA A 61 16.18 11.00 -28.35
C ALA A 61 15.94 11.93 -27.14
N LYS A 62 15.96 13.25 -27.34
CA LYS A 62 15.62 14.23 -26.29
C LYS A 62 14.18 14.02 -25.78
N GLN A 63 13.24 13.72 -26.68
CA GLN A 63 11.85 13.47 -26.32
C GLN A 63 11.67 12.18 -25.51
N VAL A 64 12.35 11.09 -25.88
CA VAL A 64 12.36 9.82 -25.12
C VAL A 64 12.97 10.01 -23.73
N ILE A 65 14.09 10.72 -23.64
CA ILE A 65 14.73 11.04 -22.36
C ILE A 65 13.77 11.85 -21.47
N GLN A 66 13.14 12.88 -22.03
CA GLN A 66 12.17 13.71 -21.32
C GLN A 66 10.98 12.89 -20.82
N ASP A 67 10.46 11.96 -21.62
CA ASP A 67 9.37 11.08 -21.23
C ASP A 67 9.79 10.14 -20.08
N VAL A 68 10.97 9.51 -20.15
CA VAL A 68 11.50 8.65 -19.07
C VAL A 68 11.67 9.42 -17.77
N TYR A 69 12.24 10.63 -17.81
CA TYR A 69 12.40 11.48 -16.63
C TYR A 69 11.05 11.90 -16.03
N SER A 70 10.09 12.27 -16.88
CA SER A 70 8.74 12.63 -16.42
C SER A 70 8.01 11.46 -15.76
N LEU A 71 8.32 10.22 -16.20
CA LEU A 71 7.80 9.00 -15.61
C LEU A 71 8.44 8.77 -14.23
N GLN A 72 9.75 8.93 -14.13
CA GLN A 72 10.50 8.75 -12.88
C GLN A 72 10.05 9.73 -11.79
N GLU A 73 9.82 11.00 -12.12
CA GLU A 73 9.31 11.98 -11.16
C GLU A 73 7.95 11.56 -10.57
N ARG A 74 7.08 10.95 -11.39
CA ARG A 74 5.77 10.47 -10.95
C ARG A 74 5.87 9.25 -10.05
N TYR A 75 6.79 8.33 -10.34
CA TYR A 75 7.09 7.20 -9.45
C TYR A 75 7.64 7.66 -8.11
N ASP A 76 8.51 8.67 -8.09
CA ASP A 76 9.02 9.25 -6.85
C ASP A 76 7.90 9.88 -6.00
N ARG A 77 6.96 10.60 -6.64
CA ARG A 77 5.77 11.11 -5.95
C ARG A 77 4.89 9.99 -5.41
N GLN A 78 4.69 8.93 -6.18
CA GLN A 78 3.94 7.76 -5.73
C GLN A 78 4.57 7.12 -4.50
N HIS A 79 5.89 6.93 -4.49
CA HIS A 79 6.59 6.39 -3.33
C HIS A 79 6.53 7.31 -2.11
N ALA A 80 6.57 8.62 -2.30
CA ALA A 80 6.37 9.57 -1.20
C ALA A 80 4.97 9.42 -0.57
N ILE A 81 3.93 9.28 -1.40
CA ILE A 81 2.55 9.05 -0.94
C ILE A 81 2.45 7.71 -0.20
N GLU A 82 3.06 6.64 -0.73
CA GLU A 82 3.06 5.32 -0.07
C GLU A 82 3.77 5.35 1.29
N ASN A 83 4.87 6.09 1.41
CA ASN A 83 5.57 6.27 2.68
C ASN A 83 4.74 7.06 3.69
N VAL A 84 4.05 8.11 3.25
CA VAL A 84 3.16 8.91 4.11
C VAL A 84 1.97 8.05 4.57
N ALA A 85 1.36 7.29 3.66
CA ALA A 85 0.27 6.38 3.99
C ALA A 85 0.70 5.33 5.02
N CYS A 86 1.89 4.74 4.85
CA CYS A 86 2.45 3.81 5.82
C CYS A 86 2.68 4.48 7.18
N ALA A 87 3.23 5.69 7.23
CA ALA A 87 3.45 6.42 8.48
C ALA A 87 2.12 6.68 9.21
N VAL A 88 1.10 7.17 8.49
CA VAL A 88 -0.25 7.40 9.04
C VAL A 88 -0.87 6.08 9.56
N ALA A 89 -0.72 4.99 8.81
CA ALA A 89 -1.21 3.68 9.22
C ALA A 89 -0.55 3.19 10.52
N MET A 90 0.77 3.34 10.63
CA MET A 90 1.51 2.96 11.85
C MET A 90 1.12 3.83 13.04
N THR A 91 0.96 5.14 12.86
CA THR A 91 0.46 6.02 13.92
C THR A 91 -0.93 5.61 14.38
N GLY A 92 -1.84 5.27 13.46
CA GLY A 92 -3.17 4.77 13.81
C GLY A 92 -3.13 3.46 14.61
N VAL A 93 -2.27 2.52 14.21
CA VAL A 93 -2.07 1.27 14.96
C VAL A 93 -1.52 1.54 16.37
N SER A 94 -0.52 2.41 16.49
CA SER A 94 0.03 2.78 17.80
C SER A 94 -1.03 3.41 18.71
N LEU A 95 -1.92 4.26 18.17
CA LEU A 95 -3.02 4.83 18.95
C LEU A 95 -3.99 3.76 19.45
N VAL A 96 -4.28 2.73 18.66
CA VAL A 96 -5.14 1.62 19.09
C VAL A 96 -4.49 0.79 20.20
N ILE A 97 -3.17 0.61 20.16
CA ILE A 97 -2.44 -0.08 21.23
C ILE A 97 -2.50 0.75 22.52
N LEU A 98 -2.27 2.07 22.43
CA LEU A 98 -2.36 2.97 23.57
C LEU A 98 -3.78 3.02 24.17
N ASP A 99 -4.83 3.02 23.33
CA ASP A 99 -6.24 2.98 23.76
C ASP A 99 -6.57 1.70 24.54
N ASN A 100 -5.95 0.57 24.19
CA ASN A 100 -6.19 -0.71 24.82
C ASN A 100 -5.36 -0.94 26.10
N GLU A 101 -4.13 -0.43 26.16
CA GLU A 101 -3.20 -0.75 27.24
C GLU A 101 -3.08 0.34 28.31
N TYR A 102 -3.23 1.63 27.96
CA TYR A 102 -2.79 2.73 28.83
C TYR A 102 -3.89 3.69 29.29
N PHE A 103 -4.99 3.80 28.56
CA PHE A 103 -6.05 4.77 28.87
C PHE A 103 -7.31 4.09 29.40
N GLU A 104 -7.52 4.17 30.72
CA GLU A 104 -8.76 3.74 31.38
C GLU A 104 -9.83 4.85 31.41
N ASP A 105 -9.41 6.12 31.32
CA ASP A 105 -10.30 7.28 31.38
C ASP A 105 -11.16 7.45 30.12
N LEU A 106 -12.47 7.65 30.33
CA LEU A 106 -13.48 7.70 29.28
C LEU A 106 -13.30 8.87 28.31
N ASP A 107 -12.91 10.05 28.81
CA ASP A 107 -12.70 11.26 28.01
C ASP A 107 -11.47 11.15 27.10
N SER A 108 -10.36 10.64 27.65
CA SER A 108 -9.12 10.39 26.92
C SER A 108 -9.32 9.34 25.82
N LYS A 109 -10.11 8.30 26.10
CA LYS A 109 -10.50 7.26 25.14
C LYS A 109 -11.26 7.84 23.96
N LEU A 110 -12.19 8.74 24.22
CA LEU A 110 -12.99 9.39 23.18
C LEU A 110 -12.08 10.22 22.25
N VAL A 111 -11.15 10.99 22.82
CA VAL A 111 -10.17 11.78 22.06
C VAL A 111 -9.30 10.88 21.18
N LEU A 112 -8.78 9.77 21.72
CA LEU A 112 -7.99 8.81 20.94
C LEU A 112 -8.78 8.20 19.79
N ARG A 113 -10.05 7.84 20.01
CA ARG A 113 -10.93 7.28 18.98
C ARG A 113 -11.27 8.28 17.88
N VAL A 114 -11.51 9.54 18.24
CA VAL A 114 -11.71 10.62 17.26
C VAL A 114 -10.44 10.83 16.43
N ALA A 115 -9.27 10.87 17.09
CA ALA A 115 -7.99 10.99 16.40
C ALA A 115 -7.72 9.81 15.45
N ASN A 116 -7.99 8.57 15.90
CA ASN A 116 -7.82 7.37 15.08
C ASN A 116 -8.83 7.32 13.91
N SER A 117 -10.05 7.80 14.12
CA SER A 117 -11.06 7.92 13.05
C SER A 117 -10.63 8.95 11.99
N ALA A 118 -10.09 10.09 12.42
CA ALA A 118 -9.54 11.10 11.52
C ALA A 118 -8.34 10.56 10.73
N LEU A 119 -7.39 9.89 11.40
CA LEU A 119 -6.24 9.26 10.75
C LEU A 119 -6.66 8.16 9.77
N THR A 120 -7.66 7.35 10.11
CA THR A 120 -8.20 6.32 9.22
C THR A 120 -8.84 6.97 7.98
N SER A 121 -9.57 8.07 8.14
CA SER A 121 -10.15 8.82 7.01
C SER A 121 -9.07 9.40 6.09
N ILE A 122 -8.00 9.96 6.67
CA ILE A 122 -6.83 10.44 5.91
C ILE A 122 -6.16 9.29 5.16
N LEU A 123 -5.98 8.14 5.82
CA LEU A 123 -5.38 6.94 5.22
C LEU A 123 -6.19 6.44 4.02
N LEU A 124 -7.52 6.35 4.15
CA LEU A 124 -8.40 5.97 3.05
C LEU A 124 -8.30 6.96 1.88
N GLY A 125 -8.24 8.26 2.16
CA GLY A 125 -8.00 9.29 1.16
C GLY A 125 -6.67 9.12 0.43
N LEU A 126 -5.59 8.79 1.15
CA LEU A 126 -4.26 8.52 0.56
C LEU A 126 -4.25 7.27 -0.31
N ILE A 127 -4.98 6.21 0.07
CA ILE A 127 -5.12 4.98 -0.73
C ILE A 127 -5.87 5.28 -2.03
N CYS A 128 -6.97 6.02 -1.97
CA CYS A 128 -7.72 6.48 -3.15
C CYS A 128 -6.86 7.37 -4.05
N TRP A 129 -6.11 8.31 -3.47
CA TRP A 129 -5.20 9.18 -4.22
C TRP A 129 -4.11 8.38 -4.92
N ARG A 130 -3.53 7.38 -4.26
CA ARG A 130 -2.56 6.46 -4.86
C ARG A 130 -3.13 5.74 -6.08
N PHE A 131 -4.37 5.26 -5.99
CA PHE A 131 -5.05 4.61 -7.11
C PHE A 131 -5.23 5.54 -8.30
N VAL A 132 -5.58 6.81 -8.07
CA VAL A 132 -5.68 7.82 -9.13
C VAL A 132 -4.32 8.06 -9.80
N VAL A 133 -3.24 8.18 -9.02
CA VAL A 133 -1.88 8.35 -9.56
C VAL A 133 -1.44 7.14 -10.38
N GLU A 134 -1.67 5.93 -9.89
CA GLU A 134 -1.32 4.67 -10.57
C GLU A 134 -2.07 4.54 -11.91
N ARG A 135 -3.38 4.86 -11.93
CA ARG A 135 -4.16 4.92 -13.16
C ARG A 135 -3.59 5.92 -14.16
N ASN A 136 -3.21 7.11 -13.71
CA ASN A 136 -2.61 8.14 -14.56
C ASN A 136 -1.27 7.71 -15.16
N ILE A 137 -0.48 6.91 -14.43
CA ILE A 137 0.77 6.33 -14.94
C ILE A 137 0.47 5.28 -16.01
N LEU A 138 -0.53 4.42 -15.80
CA LEU A 138 -0.89 3.37 -16.77
C LEU A 138 -1.46 3.93 -18.08
N ILE A 139 -2.24 5.01 -18.02
CA ILE A 139 -2.71 5.74 -19.21
C ILE A 139 -1.51 6.29 -19.99
N ARG A 140 -0.53 6.90 -19.31
CA ARG A 140 0.69 7.44 -19.93
C ARG A 140 1.59 6.37 -20.55
N ARG A 141 1.64 5.17 -19.97
CA ARG A 141 2.37 4.02 -20.55
C ARG A 141 1.64 3.38 -21.74
N ASN A 142 0.52 3.96 -22.20
CA ASN A 142 -0.33 3.42 -23.26
C ASN A 142 -0.86 1.99 -22.97
N VAL A 143 -0.81 1.55 -21.71
CA VAL A 143 -1.34 0.25 -21.30
C VAL A 143 -2.86 0.31 -21.22
N LEU A 144 -3.43 1.50 -20.98
CA LEU A 144 -4.87 1.74 -21.01
C LEU A 144 -5.26 2.95 -21.86
N PRO A 145 -6.39 2.86 -22.58
CA PRO A 145 -6.90 3.99 -23.33
C PRO A 145 -7.36 5.10 -22.37
N PRO A 146 -7.18 6.38 -22.74
CA PRO A 146 -7.45 7.55 -21.89
C PRO A 146 -8.93 7.67 -21.46
N ASN A 147 -9.85 7.03 -22.20
CA ASN A 147 -11.29 7.01 -21.92
C ASN A 147 -11.76 5.70 -21.26
N ALA A 148 -10.85 4.84 -20.80
CA ALA A 148 -11.23 3.60 -20.12
C ALA A 148 -11.97 3.91 -18.81
N ALA A 149 -13.20 3.40 -18.68
CA ALA A 149 -13.95 3.42 -17.43
C ALA A 149 -13.15 2.69 -16.33
N VAL A 150 -13.28 3.16 -15.09
CA VAL A 150 -12.58 2.60 -13.91
C VAL A 150 -12.89 1.10 -13.71
N ILE A 151 -14.05 0.65 -14.19
CA ILE A 151 -14.52 -0.74 -14.16
C ILE A 151 -13.70 -1.65 -15.10
N GLY A 152 -12.98 -1.10 -16.08
CA GLY A 152 -12.15 -1.87 -17.02
C GLY A 152 -10.90 -2.52 -16.41
N MET A 153 -10.62 -2.29 -15.12
CA MET A 153 -9.44 -2.80 -14.40
C MET A 153 -9.84 -3.66 -13.19
N PRO A 154 -10.47 -4.84 -13.38
CA PRO A 154 -11.05 -5.61 -12.29
C PRO A 154 -10.02 -6.06 -11.25
N LYS A 155 -8.78 -6.37 -11.66
CA LYS A 155 -7.70 -6.77 -10.73
C LYS A 155 -7.26 -5.64 -9.81
N GLN A 156 -7.06 -4.44 -10.35
CA GLN A 156 -6.63 -3.27 -9.58
C GLN A 156 -7.75 -2.73 -8.70
N LEU A 157 -8.99 -2.78 -9.21
CA LEU A 157 -10.18 -2.44 -8.43
C LEU A 157 -10.37 -3.41 -7.26
N LEU A 158 -10.24 -4.72 -7.50
CA LEU A 158 -10.33 -5.73 -6.43
C LEU A 158 -9.24 -5.49 -5.37
N GLN A 159 -8.00 -5.24 -5.79
CA GLN A 159 -6.93 -4.91 -4.86
C GLN A 159 -7.25 -3.64 -4.05
N LEU A 160 -7.77 -2.59 -4.69
CA LEU A 160 -8.19 -1.36 -4.00
C LEU A 160 -9.30 -1.64 -2.99
N VAL A 161 -10.32 -2.42 -3.36
CA VAL A 161 -11.45 -2.76 -2.48
C VAL A 161 -10.95 -3.54 -1.28
N ILE A 162 -10.06 -4.51 -1.47
CA ILE A 162 -9.46 -5.27 -0.36
C ILE A 162 -8.64 -4.35 0.55
N GLU A 163 -7.77 -3.51 -0.01
CA GLU A 163 -6.97 -2.57 0.78
C GLU A 163 -7.84 -1.56 1.54
N LEU A 164 -8.89 -1.02 0.92
CA LEU A 164 -9.86 -0.13 1.56
C LEU A 164 -10.62 -0.86 2.67
N SER A 165 -11.04 -2.11 2.44
CA SER A 165 -11.77 -2.90 3.42
C SER A 165 -10.92 -3.17 4.65
N ILE A 166 -9.66 -3.56 4.46
CA ILE A 166 -8.69 -3.78 5.54
C ILE A 166 -8.43 -2.48 6.31
N CYS A 167 -8.26 -1.35 5.61
CA CYS A 167 -7.98 -0.06 6.24
C CYS A 167 -9.22 0.56 6.91
N ALA A 168 -10.43 0.21 6.47
CA ALA A 168 -11.68 0.68 7.03
C ALA A 168 -12.06 0.00 8.36
N ILE A 169 -11.33 -1.03 8.78
CA ILE A 169 -11.52 -1.66 10.08
C ILE A 169 -10.96 -0.74 11.16
N PHE A 170 -11.83 -0.05 11.88
CA PHE A 170 -11.53 0.73 13.09
C PHE A 170 -12.75 0.77 14.01
N VAL A 171 -12.52 1.02 15.30
CA VAL A 171 -13.60 1.21 16.29
C VAL A 171 -13.99 2.69 16.29
N PRO A 172 -15.23 3.06 15.91
CA PRO A 172 -15.66 4.44 15.88
C PRO A 172 -15.84 5.02 17.31
N PRO A 173 -15.77 6.35 17.47
CA PRO A 173 -16.07 6.98 18.75
C PRO A 173 -17.54 6.73 19.15
N GLY A 174 -17.80 6.54 20.44
CA GLY A 174 -19.16 6.34 20.97
C GLY A 174 -19.65 4.89 21.00
N THR A 175 -18.88 3.91 20.52
CA THR A 175 -19.21 2.50 20.73
C THR A 175 -18.62 2.01 22.05
N SER A 176 -19.45 1.96 23.08
CA SER A 176 -19.17 1.26 24.34
C SER A 176 -20.11 0.06 24.45
N GLY A 177 -19.54 -1.13 24.61
CA GLY A 177 -20.33 -2.35 24.73
C GLY A 177 -19.45 -3.59 24.64
N SER A 178 -20.08 -4.74 24.88
CA SER A 178 -19.47 -6.04 24.68
C SER A 178 -20.33 -6.88 23.77
N PHE A 179 -19.70 -7.83 23.08
CA PHE A 179 -20.38 -8.90 22.37
C PHE A 179 -20.13 -10.21 23.10
N THR A 180 -21.15 -11.07 23.15
CA THR A 180 -21.02 -12.38 23.76
C THR A 180 -20.72 -13.44 22.70
N VAL A 181 -19.71 -14.27 22.96
CA VAL A 181 -19.33 -15.42 22.15
C VAL A 181 -19.69 -16.67 22.93
N ARG A 182 -20.51 -17.53 22.33
CA ARG A 182 -20.92 -18.79 22.93
C ARG A 182 -20.06 -19.90 22.38
N GLU A 183 -19.25 -20.51 23.24
CA GLU A 183 -18.47 -21.69 22.90
C GLU A 183 -19.24 -22.94 23.30
N TRP A 184 -19.49 -23.83 22.33
CA TRP A 184 -20.12 -25.13 22.60
C TRP A 184 -19.15 -26.02 23.39
N LYS A 185 -19.62 -26.67 24.47
CA LYS A 185 -18.79 -27.57 25.29
C LYS A 185 -19.24 -29.02 25.22
N PHE A 186 -20.49 -29.32 25.56
CA PHE A 186 -21.00 -30.69 25.61
C PHE A 186 -22.53 -30.74 25.52
N TYR A 187 -23.06 -31.92 25.15
CA TYR A 187 -24.49 -32.24 25.15
C TYR A 187 -24.97 -32.58 26.56
N ILE A 188 -26.25 -32.35 26.84
CA ILE A 188 -26.90 -32.80 28.07
C ILE A 188 -27.54 -34.16 27.77
N ASP A 189 -27.01 -35.23 28.37
CA ASP A 189 -27.64 -36.54 28.28
C ASP A 189 -28.97 -36.53 29.04
N THR A 190 -30.06 -36.72 28.31
CA THR A 190 -31.43 -36.78 28.86
C THR A 190 -31.79 -38.19 29.33
N GLU A 191 -30.90 -39.17 29.19
CA GLU A 191 -31.12 -40.55 29.59
C GLU A 191 -30.36 -40.91 30.87
N THR A 192 -30.95 -40.60 32.02
CA THR A 192 -30.74 -41.44 33.21
C THR A 192 -32.09 -41.75 33.83
N ASN A 193 -32.69 -42.83 33.35
CA ASN A 193 -33.72 -43.54 34.08
C ASN A 193 -33.09 -44.09 35.38
N SER A 194 -33.53 -43.52 36.50
CA SER A 194 -33.57 -44.12 37.83
C SER A 194 -32.25 -44.38 38.58
N ALA A 195 -32.30 -43.99 39.86
CA ALA A 195 -31.51 -44.55 40.96
C ALA A 195 -30.06 -44.08 41.14
N SER A 196 -29.84 -42.79 41.36
CA SER A 196 -29.02 -42.36 42.50
C SER A 196 -29.26 -40.89 42.83
N ASN A 197 -29.20 -40.59 44.12
CA ASN A 197 -29.66 -39.34 44.69
C ASN A 197 -28.84 -38.13 44.23
N GLY A 198 -29.53 -37.20 43.58
CA GLY A 198 -29.16 -35.78 43.50
C GLY A 198 -28.27 -35.37 42.33
N GLN A 199 -28.81 -34.48 41.48
CA GLN A 199 -28.06 -33.43 40.76
C GLN A 199 -27.35 -33.92 39.46
N LYS A 200 -27.64 -33.46 38.23
CA LYS A 200 -27.93 -32.10 37.72
C LYS A 200 -28.57 -32.22 36.31
N THR A 201 -29.86 -31.88 36.16
CA THR A 201 -30.53 -31.63 34.87
C THR A 201 -30.27 -30.22 34.31
N SER A 202 -29.23 -29.56 34.82
CA SER A 202 -28.86 -28.18 34.50
C SER A 202 -27.36 -28.15 34.27
N CYS A 203 -26.92 -27.48 33.21
CA CYS A 203 -25.50 -27.13 33.10
C CYS A 203 -25.13 -26.40 34.41
N GLY A 204 -24.09 -26.86 35.12
CA GLY A 204 -23.62 -26.15 36.31
C GLY A 204 -23.21 -24.72 35.92
N ALA A 205 -23.41 -23.73 36.78
CA ALA A 205 -22.80 -22.42 36.54
C ALA A 205 -21.29 -22.59 36.32
N PRO A 206 -20.67 -21.94 35.31
CA PRO A 206 -21.13 -20.77 34.54
C PRO A 206 -21.77 -21.07 33.17
N PHE A 207 -22.23 -22.29 32.91
CA PHE A 207 -22.70 -22.71 31.57
C PHE A 207 -24.19 -22.38 31.34
N ILE A 208 -24.52 -21.97 30.12
CA ILE A 208 -25.90 -21.66 29.68
C ILE A 208 -26.42 -22.83 28.83
N VAL A 209 -27.63 -23.29 29.13
CA VAL A 209 -28.33 -24.33 28.37
C VAL A 209 -29.01 -23.69 27.15
N ASP A 210 -28.74 -24.19 25.94
CA ASP A 210 -29.53 -23.87 24.75
C ASP A 210 -29.72 -25.14 23.89
N LYS A 211 -30.98 -25.47 23.59
CA LYS A 211 -31.39 -26.65 22.79
C LYS A 211 -30.70 -27.98 23.18
N GLY A 212 -30.57 -28.25 24.49
CA GLY A 212 -29.94 -29.48 24.99
C GLY A 212 -28.41 -29.50 24.93
N ASN A 213 -27.78 -28.37 24.61
CA ASN A 213 -26.34 -28.17 24.65
C ASN A 213 -25.96 -27.21 25.78
N CYS A 214 -24.79 -27.44 26.38
CA CYS A 214 -24.16 -26.49 27.30
C CYS A 214 -23.16 -25.62 26.54
N TYR A 215 -23.35 -24.30 26.63
CA TYR A 215 -22.45 -23.30 26.09
C TYR A 215 -21.76 -22.52 27.22
N LEU A 216 -20.52 -22.12 26.98
CA LEU A 216 -19.80 -21.15 27.81
C LEU A 216 -19.87 -19.78 27.12
N GLU A 217 -20.40 -18.77 27.82
CA GLU A 217 -20.54 -17.43 27.27
C GLU A 217 -19.38 -16.54 27.71
N TYR A 218 -18.60 -16.08 26.73
CA TYR A 218 -17.53 -15.11 26.94
C TYR A 218 -18.00 -13.74 26.47
N SER A 219 -17.94 -12.74 27.34
CA SER A 219 -18.22 -11.35 26.98
C SER A 219 -16.91 -10.64 26.63
N TYR A 220 -16.73 -10.29 25.35
CA TYR A 220 -15.58 -9.53 24.87
C TYR A 220 -15.97 -8.08 24.60
N PRO A 221 -15.18 -7.10 25.06
CA PRO A 221 -15.41 -5.69 24.75
C PRO A 221 -15.14 -5.42 23.25
N PHE A 222 -15.89 -4.49 22.64
CA PHE A 222 -15.71 -4.12 21.23
C PHE A 222 -14.31 -3.54 20.93
N GLU A 223 -13.63 -3.05 21.96
CA GLU A 223 -12.23 -2.64 21.98
C GLU A 223 -11.29 -3.66 21.34
N VAL A 224 -11.55 -4.96 21.53
CA VAL A 224 -10.74 -6.06 20.97
C VAL A 224 -10.79 -6.06 19.44
N LEU A 225 -11.89 -5.60 18.82
CA LEU A 225 -11.97 -5.44 17.36
C LEU A 225 -10.98 -4.41 16.83
N GLY A 226 -10.55 -3.48 17.69
CA GLY A 226 -9.46 -2.54 17.37
C GLY A 226 -8.17 -3.27 16.98
N LEU A 227 -7.88 -4.43 17.56
CA LEU A 227 -6.67 -5.20 17.24
C LEU A 227 -6.64 -5.68 15.78
N LEU A 228 -7.78 -5.81 15.11
CA LEU A 228 -7.82 -6.10 13.67
C LEU A 228 -7.17 -4.99 12.83
N SER A 229 -7.02 -3.78 13.37
CA SER A 229 -6.25 -2.71 12.71
C SER A 229 -4.77 -3.05 12.52
N LEU A 230 -4.23 -4.05 13.25
CA LEU A 230 -2.88 -4.58 13.01
C LEU A 230 -2.71 -5.15 11.61
N LEU A 231 -3.80 -5.52 10.92
CA LEU A 231 -3.71 -5.96 9.53
C LEU A 231 -3.06 -4.89 8.64
N ARG A 232 -3.15 -3.60 9.01
CA ARG A 232 -2.51 -2.46 8.33
C ARG A 232 -0.98 -2.54 8.27
N LEU A 233 -0.33 -3.41 9.06
CA LEU A 233 1.11 -3.66 8.99
C LEU A 233 1.57 -4.22 7.62
N TYR A 234 0.65 -4.71 6.78
CA TYR A 234 0.97 -5.12 5.40
C TYR A 234 1.63 -4.01 4.56
N MET A 235 1.45 -2.73 4.95
CA MET A 235 2.08 -1.59 4.28
C MET A 235 3.60 -1.52 4.51
N ILE A 236 4.13 -2.09 5.59
CA ILE A 236 5.56 -2.05 5.91
C ILE A 236 6.39 -2.81 4.86
N PRO A 237 6.13 -4.11 4.56
CA PRO A 237 6.86 -4.82 3.50
C PRO A 237 6.81 -4.11 2.15
N ARG A 238 5.68 -3.46 1.84
CA ARG A 238 5.51 -2.69 0.60
C ARG A 238 6.46 -1.51 0.53
N VAL A 239 6.57 -0.72 1.60
CA VAL A 239 7.54 0.40 1.69
C VAL A 239 8.98 -0.11 1.63
N ILE A 240 9.30 -1.19 2.34
CA ILE A 240 10.64 -1.80 2.30
C ILE A 240 11.01 -2.19 0.86
N ARG A 241 10.10 -2.83 0.13
CA ARG A 241 10.30 -3.18 -1.29
C ARG A 241 10.55 -1.94 -2.15
N ASN A 242 9.81 -0.85 -1.93
CA ASN A 242 9.96 0.40 -2.66
C ASN A 242 11.27 1.14 -2.34
N LEU A 243 11.75 1.05 -1.10
CA LEU A 243 13.03 1.64 -0.69
C LEU A 243 14.22 0.86 -1.28
N SER A 244 14.06 -0.46 -1.46
CA SER A 244 15.08 -1.32 -2.03
C SER A 244 15.45 -0.87 -3.45
N SER A 245 16.74 -0.69 -3.71
CA SER A 245 17.27 -0.26 -5.01
C SER A 245 16.95 -1.25 -6.14
N VAL A 246 16.66 -2.51 -5.81
CA VAL A 246 16.35 -3.59 -6.77
C VAL A 246 15.08 -3.28 -7.59
N ALA A 247 14.08 -2.65 -6.98
CA ALA A 247 12.89 -2.20 -7.71
C ALA A 247 13.24 -1.11 -8.74
N ARG A 248 14.16 -0.19 -8.41
CA ARG A 248 14.63 0.86 -9.33
C ARG A 248 15.36 0.30 -10.57
N TYR A 249 16.09 -0.81 -10.43
CA TYR A 249 16.77 -1.45 -11.55
C TYR A 249 15.84 -2.28 -12.45
N CYS A 250 14.82 -2.94 -11.89
CA CYS A 250 13.87 -3.74 -12.69
C CYS A 250 12.98 -2.89 -13.62
N TYR A 251 12.67 -1.64 -13.25
CA TYR A 251 11.88 -0.73 -14.12
C TYR A 251 12.69 -0.09 -15.26
N MET A 252 14.04 -0.15 -15.22
CA MET A 252 14.89 0.30 -16.34
C MET A 252 15.11 -0.76 -17.42
N LEU A 253 14.81 -2.03 -17.13
CA LEU A 253 15.12 -3.17 -18.01
C LEU A 253 13.90 -3.72 -18.78
N ASN A 254 12.73 -3.09 -18.65
CA ASN A 254 11.47 -3.45 -19.34
C ASN A 254 10.81 -2.22 -19.95
#